data_AF-G9YG29-F1
#
_entry.id   AF-G9YG29-F1
#
_cell.length_a   1.000
_cell.length_b   1.000
_cell.length_c   1.000
_cell.angle_alpha   90.00
_cell.angle_beta   90.00
_cell.angle_gamma   90.00
#
_symmetry.space_group_name_H-M   'P 1'
#
loop_
_entity.id
_entity.type
_entity.pdbx_description
1 polymer ?
#
loop_
_entity_poly.entity_id
_entity_poly.type
_entity_poly.pdbx_seq_one_letter_code
_entity_poly.pdbx_strand_id
1 'polypeptide(L)'
;MYRKKNTNTLQRCLEEEIIMLKSILKKFEDMNDTVTQDMLVGDIVRLHPEVVDTLLAQGMHCLGCPSSQKESLANACMVHGLDPEKITTAVNVAIQANKQ
;
A
#
# COMPACT_ATOMS: atom_id res chain seq x y z
N MET A 1 -13.89 19.98 -51.28
CA MET A 1 -14.16 20.61 -49.97
C MET A 1 -14.03 19.56 -48.88
N TYR A 2 -12.92 19.53 -48.14
CA TYR A 2 -12.79 18.63 -46.99
C TYR A 2 -13.49 19.27 -45.78
N ARG A 3 -14.63 18.70 -45.38
CA ARG A 3 -15.41 19.11 -44.20
C ARG A 3 -14.61 18.71 -42.96
N LYS A 4 -13.97 19.67 -42.27
CA LYS A 4 -13.39 19.44 -40.93
C LYS A 4 -14.50 18.88 -40.04
N LYS A 5 -14.42 17.59 -39.67
CA LYS A 5 -15.34 16.99 -38.71
C LYS A 5 -15.12 17.72 -37.38
N ASN A 6 -16.19 18.25 -36.80
CA ASN A 6 -16.17 18.88 -35.48
C ASN A 6 -15.68 17.83 -34.48
N THR A 7 -14.48 18.02 -33.95
CA THR A 7 -13.74 17.04 -33.14
C THR A 7 -14.29 16.90 -31.71
N ASN A 8 -15.29 17.69 -31.34
CA ASN A 8 -15.74 17.85 -29.96
C ASN A 8 -16.50 16.62 -29.40
N THR A 9 -17.28 15.89 -30.21
CA THR A 9 -18.05 14.73 -29.73
C THR A 9 -17.22 13.45 -29.58
N LEU A 10 -16.27 13.20 -30.49
CA LEU A 10 -15.37 12.04 -30.39
C LEU A 10 -14.34 12.21 -29.27
N GLN A 11 -13.86 13.44 -29.05
CA GLN A 11 -12.91 13.74 -28.00
C GLN A 11 -13.52 13.54 -26.60
N ARG A 12 -14.81 13.86 -26.42
CA ARG A 12 -15.53 13.65 -25.16
C ARG A 12 -15.69 12.16 -24.80
N CYS A 13 -15.93 11.29 -25.79
CA CYS A 13 -16.00 9.83 -25.56
C CYS A 13 -14.64 9.25 -25.14
N LEU A 14 -13.54 9.72 -25.73
CA LEU A 14 -12.18 9.31 -25.34
C LEU A 14 -11.79 9.82 -23.94
N GLU A 15 -12.23 11.02 -23.58
CA GLU A 15 -12.01 11.57 -22.23
C GLU A 15 -12.75 10.75 -21.15
N GLU A 16 -13.97 10.27 -21.43
CA GLU A 16 -14.72 9.39 -20.51
C GLU A 16 -14.02 8.03 -20.28
N GLU A 17 -13.44 7.42 -21.31
CA GLU A 17 -12.66 6.17 -21.16
C GLU A 17 -11.37 6.38 -20.37
N ILE A 18 -10.67 7.51 -20.60
CA ILE A 18 -9.46 7.88 -19.86
C ILE A 18 -9.78 8.12 -18.37
N ILE A 19 -10.95 8.68 -18.04
CA ILE A 19 -11.39 8.90 -16.64
C ILE A 19 -11.56 7.56 -15.91
N MET A 20 -12.15 6.56 -16.55
CA MET A 20 -12.32 5.23 -15.96
C MET A 20 -10.96 4.57 -15.72
N LEU A 21 -10.04 4.67 -16.68
CA LEU A 21 -8.69 4.11 -16.53
C LEU A 21 -7.90 4.80 -15.41
N LYS A 22 -7.98 6.12 -15.30
CA LYS A 22 -7.38 6.88 -14.19
C LYS A 22 -7.95 6.49 -12.82
N SER A 23 -9.25 6.24 -12.75
CA SER A 23 -9.92 5.81 -11.52
C SER A 23 -9.48 4.41 -11.09
N ILE A 24 -9.28 3.50 -12.06
CA ILE A 24 -8.76 2.16 -11.81
C ILE A 24 -7.31 2.24 -11.33
N LEU A 25 -6.45 3.00 -12.00
CA LEU A 25 -5.05 3.17 -11.60
C LEU A 25 -4.92 3.74 -10.18
N LYS A 26 -5.74 4.73 -9.83
CA LYS A 26 -5.76 5.29 -8.47
C LYS A 26 -6.18 4.26 -7.42
N LYS A 27 -7.19 3.43 -7.69
CA LYS A 27 -7.59 2.35 -6.77
C LYS A 27 -6.48 1.31 -6.57
N PHE A 28 -5.71 1.01 -7.63
CA PHE A 28 -4.56 0.12 -7.51
C PHE A 28 -3.46 0.70 -6.63
N GLU A 29 -3.23 2.01 -6.72
CA GLU A 29 -2.30 2.73 -5.83
C GLU A 29 -2.78 2.65 -4.37
N ASP A 30 -4.05 2.98 -4.11
CA ASP A 30 -4.63 2.92 -2.76
C ASP A 30 -4.56 1.51 -2.13
N MET A 31 -4.66 0.46 -2.95
CA MET A 31 -4.59 -0.94 -2.51
C MET A 31 -3.16 -1.39 -2.17
N ASN A 32 -2.14 -0.75 -2.78
CA ASN A 32 -0.75 -0.98 -2.44
C ASN A 32 -0.35 -0.34 -1.11
N ASP A 33 -1.14 0.62 -0.62
CA ASP A 33 -0.87 1.38 0.61
C ASP A 33 -1.61 0.83 1.85
N THR A 34 -2.18 -0.37 1.72
CA THR A 34 -2.82 -1.09 2.81
C THR A 34 -2.06 -2.36 3.09
N VAL A 35 -1.47 -2.45 4.27
CA VAL A 35 -0.79 -3.64 4.77
C VAL A 35 -1.79 -4.55 5.48
N THR A 36 -1.69 -5.85 5.20
CA THR A 36 -2.46 -6.90 5.87
C THR A 36 -1.58 -7.81 6.72
N GLN A 37 -2.18 -8.60 7.60
CA GLN A 37 -1.49 -9.46 8.57
C GLN A 37 -0.74 -10.64 7.94
N ASP A 38 -1.15 -11.06 6.74
CA ASP A 38 -0.58 -12.14 5.96
C ASP A 38 0.64 -11.73 5.13
N MET A 39 0.86 -10.42 4.95
CA MET A 39 2.04 -9.91 4.26
C MET A 39 3.32 -10.26 5.04
N LEU A 40 4.39 -10.54 4.28
CA LEU A 40 5.70 -10.79 4.86
C LEU A 40 6.27 -9.50 5.43
N VAL A 41 6.89 -9.59 6.61
CA VAL A 41 7.54 -8.45 7.26
C VAL A 41 8.58 -7.80 6.34
N GLY A 42 9.34 -8.61 5.59
CA GLY A 42 10.33 -8.11 4.65
C GLY A 42 9.76 -7.37 3.46
N ASP A 43 8.56 -7.75 3.00
CA ASP A 43 7.89 -7.05 1.92
C ASP A 43 7.31 -5.73 2.42
N ILE A 44 6.72 -5.71 3.63
CA ILE A 44 6.22 -4.49 4.27
C ILE A 44 7.35 -3.46 4.41
N VAL A 45 8.51 -3.84 4.94
CA VAL A 45 9.65 -2.92 5.13
C VAL A 45 10.24 -2.43 3.80
N ARG A 46 10.18 -3.25 2.73
CA ARG A 46 10.65 -2.85 1.40
C ARG A 46 9.70 -1.88 0.70
N LEU A 47 8.39 -2.10 0.86
CA LEU A 47 7.34 -1.28 0.26
C LEU A 47 7.14 0.02 1.04
N HIS A 48 7.28 -0.04 2.37
CA HIS A 48 7.01 1.05 3.31
C HIS A 48 8.18 1.24 4.30
N PRO A 49 9.35 1.73 3.85
CA PRO A 49 10.49 1.96 4.74
C PRO A 49 10.18 2.94 5.88
N GLU A 50 9.20 3.83 5.70
CA GLU A 50 8.72 4.79 6.72
C GLU A 50 8.08 4.12 7.94
N VAL A 51 7.62 2.87 7.83
CA VAL A 51 6.96 2.17 8.95
C VAL A 51 7.93 1.44 9.86
N VAL A 52 9.23 1.41 9.52
CA VAL A 52 10.27 0.73 10.30
C VAL A 52 10.29 1.24 11.74
N ASP A 53 10.31 2.55 11.93
CA ASP A 53 10.32 3.15 13.28
C ASP A 53 9.04 2.81 14.06
N THR A 54 7.90 2.71 13.37
CA THR A 54 6.63 2.31 13.98
C THR A 54 6.69 0.86 14.44
N LEU A 55 7.17 -0.06 13.59
CA LEU A 55 7.34 -1.47 13.94
C LEU A 55 8.30 -1.66 15.13
N LEU A 56 9.43 -0.94 15.14
CA LEU A 56 10.38 -0.95 16.25
C LEU A 56 9.74 -0.44 17.55
N ALA A 57 9.02 0.68 17.51
CA ALA A 57 8.32 1.24 18.67
C ALA A 57 7.25 0.29 19.23
N GLN A 58 6.68 -0.58 18.40
CA GLN A 58 5.72 -1.60 18.81
C GLN A 58 6.38 -2.91 19.31
N GLY A 59 7.72 -2.98 19.37
CA GLY A 59 8.46 -4.12 19.92
C GLY A 59 8.99 -5.11 18.89
N MET A 60 8.84 -4.85 17.60
CA MET A 60 9.38 -5.70 16.52
C MET A 60 10.87 -5.40 16.26
N HIS A 61 11.75 -5.53 17.26
CA HIS A 61 13.17 -5.15 17.12
C HIS A 61 13.98 -6.01 16.14
N CYS A 62 13.46 -7.18 15.76
CA CYS A 62 14.17 -8.19 14.98
C CYS A 62 13.99 -8.06 13.45
N LEU A 63 13.57 -6.89 12.93
CA LEU A 63 13.30 -6.70 11.49
C LEU A 63 14.48 -7.12 10.60
N GLY A 64 15.73 -6.97 11.06
CA GLY A 64 16.92 -7.36 10.30
C GLY A 64 17.23 -8.87 10.26
N CYS A 65 16.52 -9.70 11.04
CA CYS A 65 16.79 -11.14 11.11
C CYS A 65 16.32 -11.84 9.83
N PRO A 66 17.15 -12.66 9.16
CA PRO A 66 16.75 -13.40 7.96
C PRO A 66 15.52 -14.31 8.16
N SER A 67 15.25 -14.75 9.40
CA SER A 67 14.05 -15.51 9.75
C SER A 67 12.81 -14.61 9.72
N SER A 68 12.84 -13.51 10.47
CA SER A 68 11.71 -12.59 10.60
C SER A 68 11.28 -11.97 9.28
N GLN A 69 12.23 -11.75 8.36
CA GLN A 69 11.93 -11.23 7.02
C GLN A 69 11.09 -12.18 6.16
N LYS A 70 11.07 -13.47 6.47
CA LYS A 70 10.31 -14.51 5.75
C LYS A 70 9.02 -14.92 6.48
N GLU A 71 8.71 -14.28 7.60
CA GLU A 71 7.51 -14.55 8.39
C GLU A 71 6.42 -13.54 8.02
N SER A 72 5.15 -13.96 8.10
CA SER A 72 4.02 -13.03 8.02
C SER A 72 4.02 -12.11 9.24
N LEU A 73 3.45 -10.93 9.10
CA LEU A 73 3.30 -9.98 10.21
C LEU A 73 2.60 -10.62 11.41
N ALA A 74 1.54 -11.40 11.18
CA ALA A 74 0.84 -12.13 12.24
C ALA A 74 1.72 -13.15 12.97
N ASN A 75 2.49 -13.97 12.24
CA ASN A 75 3.35 -14.98 12.85
C ASN A 75 4.46 -14.33 13.67
N ALA A 76 5.08 -13.28 13.13
CA ALA A 76 6.09 -12.52 13.85
C ALA A 76 5.51 -11.90 15.13
N CYS A 77 4.31 -11.30 15.07
CA CYS A 77 3.64 -10.79 16.28
C CYS A 77 3.39 -11.91 17.31
N MET A 78 2.93 -13.08 16.87
CA MET A 78 2.64 -14.21 17.75
C MET A 78 3.89 -14.74 18.48
N VAL A 79 5.03 -14.88 17.79
CA VAL A 79 6.31 -15.31 18.39
C VAL A 79 6.80 -14.32 19.46
N HIS A 80 6.46 -13.04 19.30
CA HIS A 80 6.83 -11.97 20.21
C HIS A 80 5.74 -11.60 21.24
N GLY A 81 4.61 -12.31 21.26
CA GLY A 81 3.50 -12.04 22.19
C GLY A 81 2.80 -10.70 21.95
N LEU A 82 2.85 -10.18 20.73
CA LEU A 82 2.24 -8.93 20.31
C LEU A 82 0.86 -9.19 19.67
N ASP A 83 -0.01 -8.18 19.74
CA ASP A 83 -1.33 -8.22 19.12
C ASP A 83 -1.24 -7.82 17.64
N PRO A 84 -1.40 -8.76 16.70
CA PRO A 84 -1.19 -8.50 15.28
C PRO A 84 -2.18 -7.46 14.73
N GLU A 85 -3.38 -7.32 15.31
CA GLU A 85 -4.37 -6.34 14.84
C GLU A 85 -3.93 -4.91 15.17
N LYS A 86 -3.39 -4.71 16.37
CA LYS A 86 -2.83 -3.42 16.78
C LYS A 86 -1.64 -3.02 15.94
N ILE A 87 -0.73 -3.97 15.65
CA ILE A 87 0.45 -3.68 14.83
C ILE A 87 0.05 -3.30 13.40
N THR A 88 -0.83 -4.08 12.78
CA THR A 88 -1.32 -3.78 11.42
C THR A 88 -2.00 -2.43 11.36
N THR A 89 -2.81 -2.08 12.37
CA THR A 89 -3.46 -0.77 12.43
C THR A 89 -2.43 0.36 12.56
N ALA A 90 -1.45 0.23 13.45
CA ALA A 90 -0.40 1.23 13.63
C ALA A 90 0.43 1.45 12.35
N VAL A 91 0.80 0.36 11.67
CA VAL A 91 1.51 0.40 10.38
C VAL A 91 0.69 1.14 9.33
N ASN A 92 -0.59 0.77 9.16
CA ASN A 92 -1.46 1.43 8.19
C ASN A 92 -1.66 2.93 8.50
N VAL A 93 -1.81 3.30 9.77
CA VAL A 93 -1.87 4.72 10.17
C VAL A 93 -0.58 5.46 9.80
N ALA A 94 0.58 4.86 10.02
CA ALA A 94 1.86 5.44 9.65
C ALA A 94 2.02 5.64 8.13
N ILE A 95 1.56 4.67 7.32
CA ILE A 95 1.55 4.78 5.86
C ILE A 95 0.68 5.97 5.43
N GLN A 96 -0.53 6.09 5.98
CA GLN A 96 -1.44 7.18 5.62
C GLN A 96 -0.95 8.55 6.12
N ALA A 97 -0.26 8.61 7.26
CA ALA A 97 0.27 9.87 7.80
C ALA A 97 1.43 10.45 6.97
N ASN A 98 2.23 9.60 6.31
CA ASN A 98 3.36 10.03 5.48
C ASN A 98 2.98 10.43 4.05
N LYS A 99 1.70 10.37 3.68
CA LYS A 99 1.19 10.80 2.36
C LYS A 99 0.94 12.32 2.24
N GLN A 100 1.33 13.12 3.24
CA GLN A 100 1.10 14.57 3.28
C GLN A 100 2.20 15.38 2.59
#